data_AF-A0A936CPB5-F1
#
_entry.id   AF-A0A936CPB5-F1
#
_cell.length_a   1.000
_cell.length_b   1.000
_cell.length_c   1.000
_cell.angle_alpha   90.00
_cell.angle_beta   90.00
_cell.angle_gamma   90.00
#
_symmetry.space_group_name_H-M   'P 1'
#
loop_
_entity.id
_entity.type
_entity.pdbx_description
1 polymer ?
#
loop_
_entity_poly.entity_id
_entity_poly.type
_entity_poly.pdbx_seq_one_letter_code
_entity_poly.pdbx_strand_id
1 'polypeptide(L)'
;MIVHVDADQSDPMPTVYLSGWALHGEVLAGRNLLENVPMWARDAVAPLMAFTATWQTMVPGHRWTGTDYEYVRDDSGAFDEEGWGWELSLLNIMHLRRGHVKVPYGDIDGDTEGWGLSLQAGRWGGVRYDKATVPQARGLPTVEREGWQVWVDLVEVAGGI
;
A
#
# COMPACT_ATOMS: atom_id res chain seq x y z
N MET A 1 -25.90 3.39 -35.21
CA MET A 1 -25.03 2.20 -35.24
C MET A 1 -25.13 1.56 -33.86
N ILE A 2 -25.92 0.51 -33.73
CA ILE A 2 -26.10 -0.21 -32.45
C ILE A 2 -25.05 -1.31 -32.46
N VAL A 3 -24.04 -1.20 -31.60
CA VAL A 3 -23.03 -2.23 -31.41
C VAL A 3 -23.70 -3.37 -30.64
N HIS A 4 -23.94 -4.49 -31.31
CA HIS A 4 -24.28 -5.76 -30.65
C HIS A 4 -23.03 -6.21 -29.90
N VAL A 5 -23.04 -6.09 -28.57
CA VAL A 5 -22.06 -6.75 -27.72
C VAL A 5 -22.59 -8.17 -27.50
N ASP A 6 -21.92 -9.16 -28.10
CA ASP A 6 -22.23 -10.57 -27.91
C ASP A 6 -22.10 -10.90 -26.42
N ALA A 7 -23.18 -11.36 -25.79
CA ALA A 7 -23.19 -11.76 -24.39
C ALA A 7 -22.39 -13.05 -24.12
N ASP A 8 -21.84 -13.67 -25.16
CA ASP A 8 -21.03 -14.90 -25.11
C ASP A 8 -19.51 -14.61 -25.16
N GLN A 9 -19.10 -13.34 -25.20
CA GLN A 9 -17.69 -12.91 -25.13
C GLN A 9 -17.22 -12.60 -23.70
N SER A 10 -18.09 -12.71 -22.70
CA SER A 10 -17.67 -12.67 -21.30
C SER A 10 -17.10 -14.03 -20.92
N ASP A 11 -15.83 -14.25 -21.27
CA ASP A 11 -15.04 -15.33 -20.69
C ASP A 11 -15.27 -15.31 -19.17
N PRO A 12 -15.70 -16.42 -18.54
CA PRO A 12 -15.95 -16.45 -17.12
C PRO A 12 -14.65 -16.11 -16.40
N MET A 13 -14.58 -14.90 -15.82
CA MET A 13 -13.44 -14.51 -15.01
C MET A 13 -13.31 -15.52 -13.87
N PRO A 14 -12.17 -16.22 -13.75
CA PRO A 14 -11.94 -17.10 -12.63
C PRO A 14 -12.01 -16.26 -11.35
N THR A 15 -12.69 -16.77 -10.33
CA THR A 15 -12.64 -16.14 -9.01
C THR A 15 -11.21 -16.24 -8.51
N VAL A 16 -10.63 -15.13 -8.06
CA VAL A 16 -9.27 -15.15 -7.51
C VAL A 16 -9.27 -14.67 -6.08
N TYR A 17 -8.48 -15.34 -5.24
CA TYR A 17 -8.36 -15.02 -3.81
C TYR A 17 -7.00 -14.41 -3.53
N LEU A 18 -6.97 -13.37 -2.71
CA LEU A 18 -5.73 -12.83 -2.18
C LEU A 18 -5.52 -13.36 -0.76
N SER A 19 -4.34 -13.94 -0.51
CA SER A 19 -3.93 -14.41 0.82
C SER A 19 -2.63 -13.72 1.20
N GLY A 20 -2.51 -13.31 2.45
CA GLY A 20 -1.34 -12.57 2.88
C GLY A 20 -1.30 -12.34 4.38
N TRP A 21 -0.19 -11.75 4.83
CA TRP A 21 -0.02 -11.30 6.19
C TRP A 21 0.54 -9.89 6.21
N ALA A 22 0.20 -9.15 7.26
CA ALA A 22 0.76 -7.86 7.57
C ALA A 22 1.23 -7.86 9.02
N LEU A 23 2.43 -7.36 9.26
CA LEU A 23 3.00 -7.15 10.57
C LEU A 23 3.28 -5.67 10.75
N HIS A 24 2.92 -5.15 11.90
CA HIS A 24 3.14 -3.76 12.25
C HIS A 24 3.65 -3.66 13.68
N GLY A 25 4.65 -2.81 13.89
CA GLY A 25 5.25 -2.57 15.20
C GLY A 25 5.74 -1.14 15.34
N GLU A 26 5.58 -0.58 16.53
CA GLU A 26 5.96 0.80 16.82
C GLU A 26 6.86 0.86 18.06
N VAL A 27 7.82 1.78 18.01
CA VAL A 27 8.63 2.16 19.15
C VAL A 27 8.17 3.53 19.61
N LEU A 28 7.46 3.53 20.73
CA LEU A 28 7.06 4.75 21.42
C LEU A 28 8.23 5.27 22.26
N ALA A 29 8.39 6.60 22.30
CA ALA A 29 9.30 7.22 23.25
C ALA A 29 8.88 6.85 24.68
N GLY A 30 9.78 6.27 25.46
CA GLY A 30 9.56 6.14 26.90
C GLY A 30 9.36 7.52 27.54
N ARG A 31 8.56 7.60 28.61
CA ARG A 31 8.21 8.87 29.30
C ARG A 31 9.42 9.79 29.59
N ASN A 32 10.61 9.21 29.76
CA ASN A 32 11.84 9.94 30.13
C ASN A 32 12.57 10.57 28.92
N LEU A 33 12.35 10.09 27.69
CA LEU A 33 13.14 10.49 26.51
C LEU A 33 12.68 11.83 25.91
N LEU A 34 11.41 12.20 26.17
CA LEU A 34 10.80 13.45 25.70
C LEU A 34 10.32 14.35 26.86
N GLU A 35 10.76 14.10 28.10
CA GLU A 35 10.22 14.73 29.31
C GLU A 35 10.25 16.29 29.29
N ASN A 36 11.22 16.87 28.57
CA ASN A 36 11.35 18.32 28.41
C ASN A 36 10.72 18.89 27.11
N VAL A 37 10.19 18.04 26.24
CA VAL A 37 9.50 18.45 25.02
C VAL A 37 8.04 18.76 25.33
N PRO A 38 7.48 19.91 24.94
CA PRO A 38 6.06 20.21 25.17
C PRO A 38 5.16 19.19 24.47
N MET A 39 3.99 18.87 25.05
CA MET A 39 3.12 17.78 24.56
C MET A 39 2.80 17.87 23.07
N TRP A 40 2.49 19.07 22.56
CA TRP A 40 2.19 19.28 21.15
C TRP A 40 3.35 18.86 20.21
N ALA A 41 4.60 19.00 20.65
CA ALA A 41 5.77 18.61 19.88
C ALA A 41 6.11 17.13 20.04
N ARG A 42 5.67 16.49 21.13
CA ARG A 42 5.78 15.02 21.30
C ARG A 42 4.85 14.30 20.35
N ASP A 43 3.61 14.77 20.25
CA ASP A 43 2.60 14.15 19.39
C ASP A 43 2.97 14.27 17.92
N ALA A 44 3.63 15.37 17.53
CA ALA A 44 4.10 15.60 16.17
C ALA A 44 5.21 14.62 15.72
N VAL A 45 5.97 14.04 16.66
CA VAL A 45 7.12 13.16 16.36
C VAL A 45 6.95 11.73 16.84
N ALA A 46 5.81 11.42 17.46
CA ALA A 46 5.45 10.07 17.87
C ALA A 46 4.67 9.38 16.73
N PRO A 47 4.86 8.07 16.51
CA PRO A 47 5.87 7.20 17.13
C PRO A 47 7.30 7.55 16.65
N LEU A 48 8.31 7.28 17.49
CA LEU A 48 9.70 7.57 17.13
C LEU A 48 10.18 6.69 15.98
N MET A 49 9.67 5.47 15.92
CA MET A 49 9.88 4.56 14.82
C MET A 49 8.64 3.71 14.66
N ALA A 50 8.20 3.51 13.43
CA ALA A 50 7.18 2.50 13.11
C ALA A 50 7.68 1.65 11.94
N PHE A 51 7.41 0.37 12.00
CA PHE A 51 7.74 -0.57 10.95
C PHE A 51 6.51 -1.36 10.55
N THR A 52 6.29 -1.48 9.26
CA THR A 52 5.23 -2.32 8.68
C THR A 52 5.86 -3.22 7.66
N ALA A 53 5.49 -4.50 7.65
CA ALA A 53 5.85 -5.44 6.59
C ALA A 53 4.59 -6.15 6.11
N THR A 54 4.48 -6.34 4.81
CA THR A 54 3.35 -6.98 4.17
C THR A 54 3.86 -8.02 3.19
N TRP A 55 3.16 -9.14 3.14
CA TRP A 55 3.36 -10.18 2.14
C TRP A 55 2.01 -10.61 1.61
N GLN A 56 1.90 -10.76 0.31
CA GLN A 56 0.68 -11.21 -0.36
C GLN A 56 1.01 -12.15 -1.50
N THR A 57 0.14 -13.12 -1.70
CA THR A 57 0.14 -14.03 -2.84
C THR A 57 -1.29 -14.22 -3.32
N MET A 58 -1.43 -14.32 -4.63
CA MET A 58 -2.70 -14.59 -5.26
C MET A 58 -2.86 -16.11 -5.41
N VAL A 59 -3.97 -16.63 -4.90
CA VAL A 59 -4.31 -18.04 -5.00
C VAL A 59 -5.41 -18.20 -6.06
N PRO A 60 -5.16 -18.96 -7.14
CA PRO A 60 -6.17 -19.19 -8.17
C PRO A 60 -7.39 -19.87 -7.54
N GLY A 61 -8.58 -19.32 -7.80
CA GLY A 61 -9.84 -19.88 -7.32
C GLY A 61 -10.54 -20.75 -8.36
N HIS A 62 -11.86 -20.86 -8.22
CA HIS A 62 -12.67 -21.80 -9.00
C HIS A 62 -13.27 -21.13 -10.25
N ARG A 63 -13.35 -21.89 -11.34
CA ARG A 63 -14.16 -21.54 -12.53
C ARG A 63 -15.48 -22.30 -12.47
N TRP A 64 -16.58 -21.59 -12.70
CA TRP A 64 -17.89 -22.23 -12.86
C TRP A 64 -18.03 -22.76 -14.29
N THR A 65 -18.29 -24.06 -14.44
CA THR A 65 -18.38 -24.74 -15.74
C THR A 65 -19.83 -25.05 -16.15
N GLY A 66 -20.81 -24.38 -15.55
CA GLY A 66 -22.24 -24.61 -15.83
C GLY A 66 -22.88 -25.68 -14.94
N THR A 67 -22.10 -26.65 -14.49
CA THR A 67 -22.59 -27.81 -13.70
C THR A 67 -21.78 -28.07 -12.43
N ASP A 68 -20.51 -27.67 -12.39
CA ASP A 68 -19.61 -27.85 -11.25
C ASP A 68 -18.63 -26.66 -11.11
N TYR A 69 -17.92 -26.63 -9.98
CA TYR A 69 -16.77 -25.73 -9.76
C TYR A 69 -15.48 -26.52 -9.99
N GLU A 70 -14.77 -26.22 -11.07
CA GLU A 70 -13.46 -26.82 -11.33
C GLU A 70 -12.36 -25.93 -10.75
N TYR A 71 -11.40 -26.55 -10.04
CA TYR A 71 -10.16 -25.86 -9.66
C TYR A 71 -9.37 -25.61 -10.94
N VAL A 72 -9.34 -24.36 -11.41
CA VAL A 72 -8.47 -23.99 -12.51
C VAL A 72 -7.10 -23.75 -11.92
N ARG A 73 -6.34 -24.84 -11.75
CA ARG A 73 -4.90 -24.73 -11.56
C ARG A 73 -4.34 -24.41 -12.94
N ASP A 74 -4.09 -23.14 -13.19
CA ASP A 74 -3.39 -22.74 -14.40
C ASP A 74 -1.91 -23.11 -14.23
N ASP A 75 -1.51 -24.26 -14.78
CA ASP A 75 -0.11 -24.71 -14.79
C ASP A 75 0.80 -23.77 -15.61
N SER A 76 0.25 -22.78 -16.31
CA SER A 76 1.02 -21.74 -17.01
C SER A 76 1.60 -20.66 -16.08
N GLY A 77 1.14 -20.59 -14.82
CA GLY A 77 1.57 -19.55 -13.88
C GLY A 77 1.05 -18.15 -14.19
N ALA A 78 0.10 -18.00 -15.13
CA ALA A 78 -0.42 -16.69 -15.56
C ALA A 78 -1.14 -15.89 -14.46
N PHE A 79 -1.54 -16.56 -13.36
CA PHE A 79 -2.24 -15.96 -12.21
C PHE A 79 -1.45 -16.04 -10.90
N ASP A 80 -0.15 -16.38 -10.97
CA ASP A 80 0.73 -16.43 -9.80
C ASP A 80 1.26 -15.01 -9.50
N GLU A 81 0.38 -14.17 -8.95
CA GLU A 81 0.77 -12.84 -8.48
C GLU A 81 1.36 -12.93 -7.07
N GLU A 82 2.50 -12.28 -6.88
CA GLU A 82 3.20 -12.23 -5.61
C GLU A 82 3.61 -10.78 -5.31
N GLY A 83 3.52 -10.39 -4.05
CA GLY A 83 4.00 -9.08 -3.64
C GLY A 83 4.48 -9.07 -2.21
N TRP A 84 5.49 -8.27 -1.96
CA TRP A 84 5.93 -7.96 -0.61
C TRP A 84 6.29 -6.50 -0.48
N GLY A 85 6.25 -6.01 0.74
CA GLY A 85 6.56 -4.62 1.03
C GLY A 85 6.96 -4.44 2.48
N TRP A 86 7.77 -3.41 2.72
CA TRP A 86 7.98 -2.89 4.05
C TRP A 86 7.97 -1.36 4.02
N GLU A 87 7.58 -0.79 5.15
CA GLU A 87 7.61 0.64 5.42
C GLU A 87 8.29 0.86 6.77
N LEU A 88 9.20 1.83 6.81
CA LEU A 88 9.85 2.32 8.03
C LEU A 88 9.55 3.81 8.15
N SER A 89 8.90 4.20 9.23
CA SER A 89 8.71 5.58 9.63
C SER A 89 9.68 5.93 10.75
N LEU A 90 10.27 7.12 10.70
CA LEU A 90 11.16 7.68 11.71
C LEU A 90 10.62 9.04 12.15
N LEU A 91 10.45 9.18 13.47
CA LEU A 91 9.98 10.39 14.15
C LEU A 91 8.68 10.94 13.56
N ASN A 92 7.87 10.09 12.94
CA ASN A 92 6.68 10.47 12.17
C ASN A 92 6.91 11.60 11.15
N ILE A 93 8.17 11.77 10.72
CA ILE A 93 8.64 12.78 9.78
C ILE A 93 9.12 12.10 8.52
N MET A 94 9.99 11.11 8.62
CA MET A 94 10.58 10.45 7.47
C MET A 94 9.96 9.08 7.28
N HIS A 95 9.44 8.82 6.10
CA HIS A 95 8.90 7.53 5.71
C HIS A 95 9.76 6.95 4.60
N LEU A 96 10.16 5.69 4.74
CA LEU A 96 10.88 4.92 3.73
C LEU A 96 10.03 3.69 3.43
N ARG A 97 9.81 3.39 2.16
CA ARG A 97 9.07 2.22 1.72
C ARG A 97 9.81 1.52 0.59
N ARG A 98 9.77 0.20 0.61
CA ARG A 98 10.23 -0.63 -0.49
C ARG A 98 9.36 -1.86 -0.58
N GLY A 99 9.08 -2.29 -1.79
CA GLY A 99 8.39 -3.54 -2.02
C GLY A 99 8.75 -4.11 -3.37
N HIS A 100 8.16 -5.24 -3.68
CA HIS A 100 8.28 -5.91 -4.95
C HIS A 100 6.89 -6.38 -5.35
N VAL A 101 6.58 -6.28 -6.63
CA VAL A 101 5.32 -6.75 -7.19
C VAL A 101 5.59 -7.52 -8.47
N LYS A 102 5.00 -8.71 -8.54
CA LYS A 102 5.03 -9.58 -9.70
C LYS A 102 3.59 -9.91 -10.10
N VAL A 103 3.21 -9.46 -11.29
CA VAL A 103 1.89 -9.65 -11.90
C VAL A 103 2.09 -10.17 -13.33
N PRO A 104 2.08 -11.50 -13.54
CA PRO A 104 2.35 -12.11 -14.83
C PRO A 104 1.39 -11.64 -15.95
N TYR A 105 0.10 -11.47 -15.64
CA TYR A 105 -0.91 -11.01 -16.61
C TYR A 105 -0.64 -9.59 -17.15
N GLY A 106 0.00 -8.74 -16.34
CA GLY A 106 0.41 -7.39 -16.74
C GLY A 106 1.85 -7.29 -17.25
N ASP A 107 2.57 -8.41 -17.33
CA ASP A 107 4.03 -8.47 -17.51
C ASP A 107 4.78 -7.50 -16.58
N ILE A 108 4.28 -7.33 -15.35
CA ILE A 108 4.86 -6.45 -14.34
C ILE A 108 5.69 -7.32 -13.41
N ASP A 109 6.99 -7.06 -13.34
CA ASP A 109 7.90 -7.70 -12.39
C ASP A 109 8.94 -6.65 -12.02
N GLY A 110 8.85 -6.13 -10.79
CA GLY A 110 9.81 -5.12 -10.37
C GLY A 110 9.65 -4.61 -8.95
N ASP A 111 10.68 -3.90 -8.55
CA ASP A 111 10.75 -3.25 -7.25
C ASP A 111 9.99 -1.92 -7.26
N THR A 112 9.26 -1.69 -6.18
CA THR A 112 8.71 -0.39 -5.79
C THR A 112 9.59 0.20 -4.71
N GLU A 113 9.84 1.49 -4.78
CA GLU A 113 10.56 2.20 -3.72
C GLU A 113 9.96 3.58 -3.53
N GLY A 114 10.12 4.14 -2.35
CA GLY A 114 9.67 5.50 -2.13
C GLY A 114 10.08 6.03 -0.78
N TRP A 115 9.98 7.33 -0.65
CA TRP A 115 10.17 8.02 0.59
C TRP A 115 9.15 9.14 0.74
N GLY A 116 8.97 9.63 1.96
CA GLY A 116 8.11 10.76 2.23
C GLY A 116 8.62 11.56 3.40
N LEU A 117 8.32 12.85 3.37
CA LEU A 117 8.57 13.78 4.47
C LEU A 117 7.24 14.34 4.96
N SER A 118 7.06 14.29 6.26
CA SER A 118 5.86 14.69 6.99
C SER A 118 6.26 15.78 7.98
N LEU A 119 5.53 16.89 7.95
CA LEU A 119 5.61 17.94 8.95
C LEU A 119 4.26 18.04 9.61
N GLN A 120 4.21 17.68 10.90
CA GLN A 120 3.00 17.73 11.69
C GLN A 120 2.97 18.98 12.53
N ALA A 121 1.86 19.71 12.43
CA ALA A 121 1.52 20.79 13.34
C ALA A 121 0.74 20.19 14.52
N GLY A 122 1.41 19.37 15.33
CA GLY A 122 0.79 18.66 16.46
C GLY A 122 -0.41 17.83 16.03
N ARG A 123 -1.51 17.95 16.78
CA ARG A 123 -2.76 17.19 16.55
C ARG A 123 -3.71 17.85 15.54
N TRP A 124 -3.40 19.09 15.11
CA TRP A 124 -4.33 19.91 14.32
C TRP A 124 -4.26 19.63 12.82
N GLY A 125 -3.16 19.04 12.35
CA GLY A 125 -2.97 18.76 10.93
C GLY A 125 -1.51 18.67 10.54
N GLY A 126 -1.27 18.54 9.25
CA GLY A 126 0.08 18.41 8.72
C GLY A 126 0.14 18.53 7.22
N VAL A 127 1.39 18.59 6.76
CA VAL A 127 1.74 18.51 5.34
C VAL A 127 2.63 17.29 5.16
N ARG A 128 2.42 16.57 4.06
CA ARG A 128 3.26 15.44 3.68
C ARG A 128 3.61 15.55 2.21
N TYR A 129 4.87 15.28 1.92
CA TYR A 129 5.38 15.10 0.58
C TYR A 129 5.75 13.63 0.42
N ASP A 130 5.36 13.03 -0.69
CA ASP A 130 5.69 11.65 -1.03
C ASP A 130 6.35 11.60 -2.41
N LYS A 131 7.42 10.82 -2.51
CA LYS A 131 7.99 10.39 -3.79
C LYS A 131 8.03 8.86 -3.83
N ALA A 132 7.60 8.28 -4.93
CA ALA A 132 7.59 6.84 -5.13
C ALA A 132 7.89 6.48 -6.59
N THR A 133 8.53 5.34 -6.77
CA THR A 133 8.89 4.73 -8.04
C THR A 133 8.14 3.40 -8.14
N VAL A 134 7.38 3.22 -9.21
CA VAL A 134 6.52 2.04 -9.39
C VAL A 134 6.83 1.37 -10.74
N PRO A 135 7.05 0.04 -10.77
CA PRO A 135 7.29 -0.68 -12.00
C PRO A 135 6.05 -0.64 -12.91
N GLN A 136 6.29 -0.72 -14.21
CA GLN A 136 5.27 -0.87 -15.24
C GLN A 136 5.45 -2.22 -15.94
N ALA A 137 4.59 -2.51 -16.92
CA ALA A 137 4.76 -3.66 -17.80
C ALA A 137 6.16 -3.66 -18.43
N ARG A 138 6.74 -4.85 -18.63
CA ARG A 138 8.08 -5.04 -19.18
C ARG A 138 8.26 -4.26 -20.48
N GLY A 139 9.38 -3.54 -20.57
CA GLY A 139 9.70 -2.70 -21.73
C GLY A 139 9.15 -1.27 -21.65
N LEU A 140 8.31 -0.96 -20.66
CA LEU A 140 7.96 0.41 -20.33
C LEU A 140 8.91 0.98 -19.26
N PRO A 141 9.23 2.28 -19.31
CA PRO A 141 9.99 2.92 -18.26
C PRO A 141 9.20 2.93 -16.95
N THR A 142 9.92 2.80 -15.84
CA THR A 142 9.38 2.92 -14.49
C THR A 142 8.74 4.31 -14.30
N VAL A 143 7.63 4.36 -13.56
CA VAL A 143 6.89 5.60 -13.32
C VAL A 143 7.30 6.18 -11.98
N GLU A 144 7.81 7.41 -12.00
CA GLU A 144 7.96 8.23 -10.80
C GLU A 144 6.65 8.96 -10.50
N ARG A 145 6.24 8.92 -9.23
CA ARG A 145 5.07 9.63 -8.70
C ARG A 145 5.54 10.51 -7.56
N GLU A 146 5.12 11.75 -7.59
CA GLU A 146 5.31 12.69 -6.49
C GLU A 146 4.00 13.38 -6.15
N GLY A 147 3.80 13.68 -4.87
CA GLY A 147 2.54 14.23 -4.39
C GLY A 147 2.69 14.98 -3.09
N TRP A 148 1.86 16.01 -2.95
CA TRP A 148 1.66 16.73 -1.69
C TRP A 148 0.30 16.36 -1.12
N GLN A 149 0.27 16.05 0.16
CA GLN A 149 -0.93 15.83 0.94
C GLN A 149 -0.98 16.86 2.06
N VAL A 150 -2.15 17.46 2.24
CA VAL A 150 -2.43 18.37 3.35
C VAL A 150 -3.66 17.85 4.06
N TRP A 151 -3.61 17.79 5.39
CA TRP A 151 -4.78 17.42 6.19
C TRP A 151 -4.90 18.34 7.40
N VAL A 152 -6.15 18.50 7.83
CA VAL A 152 -6.53 19.30 8.98
C VAL A 152 -7.54 18.50 9.77
N ASP A 153 -7.30 18.32 11.07
CA ASP A 153 -8.25 17.73 11.99
C ASP A 153 -9.20 18.84 12.49
N LEU A 154 -10.40 18.90 11.90
CA LEU A 154 -11.38 19.91 12.26
C LEU A 154 -11.95 19.73 13.66
N VAL A 155 -11.94 18.51 14.22
CA VAL A 155 -12.49 18.24 15.55
C VAL A 155 -11.56 18.81 16.61
N GLU A 156 -10.26 18.60 16.47
CA GLU A 156 -9.27 19.17 17.40
C GLU A 156 -9.19 20.69 17.28
N VAL A 157 -9.34 21.23 16.06
CA VAL A 157 -9.33 22.69 15.83
C VAL A 157 -10.58 23.38 16.38
N ALA A 158 -11.77 22.77 16.23
CA ALA A 158 -13.02 23.36 16.69
C ALA A 158 -13.33 23.08 18.17
N GLY A 159 -12.82 21.96 18.69
CA GLY A 159 -13.15 21.43 20.00
C GLY A 159 -12.11 21.68 21.08
N GLY A 160 -11.24 22.70 20.95
CA GLY A 160 -10.10 22.98 21.83
C GLY A 160 -10.39 22.90 23.34
N ILE A 161 -10.35 21.68 23.88
CA ILE A 161 -10.46 21.30 25.28
C ILE A 161 -9.22 20.47 25.61
#